data_AF-A0AAE4CRT7-F1
#
_entry.id   AF-A0AAE4CRT7-F1
#
_cell.length_a   1.000
_cell.length_b   1.000
_cell.length_c   1.000
_cell.angle_alpha   90.00
_cell.angle_beta   90.00
_cell.angle_gamma   90.00
#
_symmetry.space_group_name_H-M   'P 1'
#
loop_
_entity.id
_entity.type
_entity.pdbx_description
1 polymer ?
#
loop_
_entity_poly.entity_id
_entity_poly.type
_entity_poly.pdbx_seq_one_letter_code
_entity_poly.pdbx_strand_id
1 'polypeptide(L)'
;MAEEILPFTGDPDSVVHAAERARASASPLILIGPAEVADGHSRRVRELFAAVESRATRPVRLRHGAYDGGVAPAHVLRALELPPGMDPPPAGTVNPYLLATSGEVFRRGLRAGLPAPVLTRTISCTRAPCPSTAQCGHCAACLTRRAGLLAALGRDNTPYLSDAWNVADHDDTLRDHEAIRAWLRRDLMDVELRIPVTAPTDTSVERLRAAAEQGRIELRRMFDTGGDRRSEPSAA
;
A
#
# COMPACT_ATOMS: atom_id res chain seq x y z
N MET A 1 27.65 9.57 13.97
CA MET A 1 27.04 9.30 12.64
C MET A 1 25.57 9.67 12.74
N ALA A 2 25.02 10.39 11.76
CA ALA A 2 23.59 10.71 11.78
C ALA A 2 22.76 9.43 11.54
N GLU A 3 21.76 9.20 12.38
CA GLU A 3 20.79 8.12 12.21
C GLU A 3 19.81 8.50 11.09
N GLU A 4 19.41 7.52 10.27
CA GLU A 4 18.33 7.70 9.31
C GLU A 4 17.02 7.27 9.96
N ILE A 5 15.98 8.10 9.87
CA ILE A 5 14.69 7.86 10.52
C ILE A 5 13.60 7.84 9.45
N LEU A 6 12.80 6.77 9.40
CA LEU A 6 11.71 6.61 8.43
C LEU A 6 10.41 6.16 9.12
N PRO A 7 9.23 6.59 8.64
CA PRO A 7 7.95 6.03 9.08
C PRO A 7 7.80 4.57 8.64
N PHE A 8 7.16 3.75 9.49
CA PHE A 8 6.95 2.31 9.24
C PHE A 8 5.57 1.85 9.72
N THR A 9 4.56 2.02 8.88
CA THR A 9 3.15 1.77 9.22
C THR A 9 2.65 0.40 8.74
N GLY A 10 3.52 -0.38 8.09
CA GLY A 10 3.21 -1.74 7.62
C GLY A 10 2.47 -1.77 6.28
N ASP A 11 2.24 -0.62 5.66
CA ASP A 11 1.73 -0.52 4.30
C ASP A 11 2.81 -0.88 3.25
N PRO A 12 2.43 -1.16 1.99
CA PRO A 12 3.39 -1.52 0.95
C PRO A 12 4.53 -0.51 0.79
N ASP A 13 4.23 0.80 0.82
CA ASP A 13 5.24 1.83 0.58
C ASP A 13 6.24 1.89 1.73
N SER A 14 5.77 1.97 2.98
CA SER A 14 6.69 2.01 4.12
C SER A 14 7.53 0.74 4.25
N VAL A 15 6.96 -0.44 3.96
CA VAL A 15 7.68 -1.71 4.01
C VAL A 15 8.73 -1.81 2.90
N VAL A 16 8.37 -1.46 1.66
CA VAL A 16 9.29 -1.49 0.53
C VAL A 16 10.39 -0.44 0.69
N HIS A 17 10.05 0.75 1.17
CA HIS A 17 11.04 1.80 1.42
C HIS A 17 12.01 1.40 2.51
N ALA A 18 11.51 0.88 3.64
CA ALA A 18 12.38 0.37 4.69
C ALA A 18 13.32 -0.74 4.17
N ALA A 19 12.85 -1.65 3.33
CA ALA A 19 13.68 -2.70 2.73
C ALA A 19 14.76 -2.15 1.78
N GLU A 20 14.43 -1.16 0.93
CA GLU A 20 15.42 -0.50 0.07
C GLU A 20 16.47 0.23 0.91
N ARG A 21 16.04 0.99 1.93
CA ARG A 21 16.94 1.80 2.77
C ARG A 21 17.78 0.97 3.74
N ALA A 22 17.27 -0.18 4.18
CA ALA A 22 18.00 -1.17 4.97
C ALA A 22 19.22 -1.75 4.22
N ARG A 23 19.31 -1.55 2.89
CA ARG A 23 20.38 -2.06 2.03
C ARG A 23 21.27 -0.98 1.42
N ALA A 24 20.90 0.30 1.53
CA ALA A 24 21.48 1.38 0.72
C ALA A 24 22.55 2.25 1.43
N SER A 25 22.71 2.15 2.75
CA SER A 25 23.60 3.05 3.51
C SER A 25 24.22 2.35 4.73
N ALA A 26 25.30 2.93 5.27
CA ALA A 26 26.05 2.40 6.41
C ALA A 26 25.59 2.92 7.78
N SER A 27 24.86 4.04 7.85
CA SER A 27 24.34 4.57 9.13
C SER A 27 23.37 3.59 9.80
N PRO A 28 23.01 3.71 11.09
CA PRO A 28 21.85 2.99 11.62
C PRO A 28 20.55 3.47 10.97
N LEU A 29 19.57 2.58 10.79
CA LEU A 29 18.22 2.90 10.32
C LEU A 29 17.23 2.72 11.47
N ILE A 30 16.44 3.76 11.75
CA ILE A 30 15.37 3.76 12.74
C ILE A 30 14.04 3.82 12.00
N LEU A 31 13.20 2.83 12.23
CA LEU A 31 11.84 2.75 11.73
C LEU A 31 10.89 3.17 12.84
N ILE A 32 10.04 4.15 12.57
CA ILE A 32 9.05 4.65 13.52
C ILE A 32 7.70 4.01 13.22
N GLY A 33 7.31 3.05 14.05
CA GLY A 33 5.98 2.45 14.03
C GLY A 33 4.95 3.26 14.83
N PRO A 34 3.66 3.01 14.61
CA PRO A 34 2.57 3.66 15.34
C PRO A 34 2.65 3.40 16.86
N ALA A 35 2.28 4.41 17.68
CA ALA A 35 2.30 4.35 19.14
C ALA A 35 1.28 3.37 19.72
N GLU A 36 0.04 3.50 19.24
CA GLU A 36 -1.12 2.76 19.73
C GLU A 36 -1.82 2.11 18.55
N VAL A 37 -1.82 0.80 18.55
CA VAL A 37 -2.57 0.02 17.59
C VAL A 37 -3.07 -1.22 18.27
N ALA A 38 -4.32 -1.54 17.95
CA ALA A 38 -4.93 -2.82 18.26
C ALA A 38 -3.93 -3.98 18.04
N ASP A 39 -3.95 -4.96 18.94
CA ASP A 39 -2.95 -6.04 19.02
C ASP A 39 -2.63 -6.72 17.68
N GLY A 40 -3.64 -6.86 16.81
CA GLY A 40 -3.49 -7.42 15.48
C GLY A 40 -2.57 -6.60 14.58
N HIS A 41 -2.78 -5.29 14.48
CA HIS A 41 -1.96 -4.41 13.64
C HIS A 41 -0.52 -4.34 14.14
N SER A 42 -0.33 -4.19 15.45
CA SER A 42 1.00 -4.21 16.09
C SER A 42 1.75 -5.53 15.85
N ARG A 43 1.04 -6.68 15.86
CA ARG A 43 1.64 -7.97 15.49
C ARG A 43 2.08 -7.98 14.03
N ARG A 44 1.24 -7.54 13.10
CA ARG A 44 1.57 -7.54 11.68
C ARG A 44 2.71 -6.58 11.34
N VAL A 45 2.76 -5.39 11.93
CA VAL A 45 3.89 -4.47 11.76
C VAL A 45 5.19 -5.11 12.25
N ARG A 46 5.19 -5.82 13.40
CA ARG A 46 6.37 -6.55 13.88
C ARG A 46 6.80 -7.68 12.94
N GLU A 47 5.86 -8.43 12.36
CA GLU A 47 6.17 -9.45 11.34
C GLU A 47 6.85 -8.83 10.11
N LEU A 48 6.31 -7.71 9.62
CA LEU A 48 6.86 -6.99 8.48
C LEU A 48 8.23 -6.38 8.80
N PHE A 49 8.41 -5.85 10.01
CA PHE A 49 9.70 -5.37 10.51
C PHE A 49 10.74 -6.50 10.52
N ALA A 50 10.41 -7.65 11.09
CA ALA A 50 11.32 -8.80 11.13
C ALA A 50 11.73 -9.25 9.71
N ALA A 51 10.82 -9.17 8.73
CA ALA A 51 11.15 -9.43 7.34
C ALA A 51 12.16 -8.44 6.76
N VAL A 52 12.00 -7.13 7.04
CA VAL A 52 12.97 -6.09 6.64
C VAL A 52 14.31 -6.30 7.33
N GLU A 53 14.31 -6.50 8.65
CA GLU A 53 15.50 -6.70 9.47
C GLU A 53 16.31 -7.91 9.01
N SER A 54 15.65 -9.03 8.69
CA SER A 54 16.31 -10.24 8.20
C SER A 54 17.08 -10.05 6.88
N ARG A 55 16.81 -8.97 6.14
CA ARG A 55 17.43 -8.65 4.85
C ARG A 55 18.29 -7.39 4.90
N ALA A 56 18.43 -6.77 6.06
CA ALA A 56 19.20 -5.56 6.22
C ALA A 56 20.71 -5.84 6.13
N THR A 57 21.45 -4.91 5.53
CA THR A 57 22.94 -4.93 5.51
C THR A 57 23.52 -3.93 6.51
N ARG A 58 22.67 -3.35 7.36
CA ARG A 58 22.96 -2.33 8.37
C ARG A 58 22.09 -2.57 9.60
N PRO A 59 22.42 -2.03 10.77
CA PRO A 59 21.54 -2.08 11.93
C PRO A 59 20.20 -1.38 11.63
N VAL A 60 19.09 -2.08 11.86
CA VAL A 60 17.73 -1.54 11.77
C VAL A 60 17.06 -1.69 13.13
N ARG A 61 16.35 -0.67 13.59
CA ARG A 61 15.60 -0.71 14.86
C ARG A 61 14.19 -0.22 14.65
N LEU A 62 13.21 -0.92 15.22
CA LEU A 62 11.85 -0.41 15.33
C LEU A 62 11.70 0.36 16.64
N ARG A 63 11.21 1.60 16.55
CA ARG A 63 10.76 2.39 17.70
C ARG A 63 9.27 2.65 17.54
N HIS A 64 8.53 2.51 18.63
CA HIS A 64 7.18 3.06 18.70
C HIS A 64 7.32 4.52 19.14
N GLY A 65 6.71 5.43 18.41
CA GLY A 65 6.70 6.86 18.73
C GLY A 65 5.27 7.40 18.65
N ALA A 66 5.04 8.60 19.19
CA ALA A 66 3.78 9.36 19.13
C ALA A 66 3.44 9.73 17.67
N TYR A 67 3.19 8.70 16.90
CA TYR A 67 2.78 8.74 15.53
C TYR A 67 1.38 8.18 15.52
N ASP A 68 0.44 9.10 15.37
CA ASP A 68 -0.99 8.87 15.60
C ASP A 68 -1.61 8.13 14.40
N GLY A 69 -0.98 7.06 13.92
CA GLY A 69 -1.52 6.11 12.94
C GLY A 69 -1.98 6.68 11.57
N GLY A 70 -1.92 7.99 11.36
CA GLY A 70 -2.60 8.70 10.27
C GLY A 70 -1.90 8.63 8.93
N VAL A 71 -0.67 8.08 8.86
CA VAL A 71 0.01 7.91 7.58
C VAL A 71 -0.30 6.55 7.04
N ALA A 72 -1.46 6.51 6.42
CA ALA A 72 -1.90 5.33 5.75
C ALA A 72 -1.04 5.16 4.42
N PRO A 73 -1.23 4.10 3.63
CA PRO A 73 -0.47 3.85 2.39
C PRO A 73 -0.39 5.00 1.38
N ALA A 74 0.80 5.30 0.90
CA ALA A 74 1.09 6.43 0.02
C ALA A 74 0.93 6.09 -1.48
N HIS A 75 -0.02 5.21 -1.83
CA HIS A 75 -0.27 4.86 -3.23
C HIS A 75 -1.08 5.94 -3.95
N VAL A 76 -0.89 6.00 -5.27
CA VAL A 76 -1.43 6.93 -6.29
C VAL A 76 -2.91 7.32 -6.14
N LEU A 77 -3.76 6.52 -5.48
CA LEU A 77 -5.12 6.93 -5.13
C LEU A 77 -5.19 8.00 -4.01
N ARG A 78 -4.08 8.35 -3.37
CA ARG A 78 -4.01 9.40 -2.34
C ARG A 78 -3.56 10.76 -2.82
N ALA A 79 -3.08 10.84 -4.06
CA ALA A 79 -3.07 12.13 -4.75
C ALA A 79 -4.53 12.63 -4.96
N LEU A 80 -5.53 11.74 -4.87
CA LEU A 80 -6.96 11.96 -5.10
C LEU A 80 -7.80 12.14 -3.83
N GLU A 81 -7.27 12.83 -2.82
CA GLU A 81 -7.89 13.11 -1.50
C GLU A 81 -7.39 12.19 -0.38
N LEU A 82 -6.83 12.81 0.66
CA LEU A 82 -6.69 12.19 1.97
C LEU A 82 -8.11 11.88 2.49
N PRO A 83 -8.36 10.72 3.12
CA PRO A 83 -9.59 10.54 3.89
C PRO A 83 -9.71 11.67 4.93
N PRO A 84 -10.91 12.26 5.12
CA PRO A 84 -11.11 13.25 6.17
C PRO A 84 -10.79 12.63 7.54
N GLY A 85 -10.03 13.36 8.37
CA GLY A 85 -9.72 12.98 9.76
C GLY A 85 -8.33 12.42 10.04
N MET A 86 -7.35 12.57 9.13
CA MET A 86 -5.96 12.17 9.39
C MET A 86 -4.98 13.35 9.36
N ASP A 87 -3.99 13.32 10.25
CA ASP A 87 -2.95 14.32 10.33
C ASP A 87 -1.99 14.26 9.13
N PRO A 88 -1.49 15.42 8.66
CA PRO A 88 -0.47 15.45 7.64
C PRO A 88 0.80 14.74 8.10
N PRO A 89 1.55 14.09 7.21
CA PRO A 89 2.84 13.51 7.56
C PRO A 89 3.79 14.59 8.09
N PRO A 90 4.80 14.22 8.91
CA PRO A 90 5.77 15.18 9.44
C PRO A 90 6.39 16.03 8.34
N ALA A 91 6.61 17.32 8.63
CA ALA A 91 7.22 18.25 7.69
C ALA A 91 8.55 17.70 7.14
N GLY A 92 8.71 17.69 5.81
CA GLY A 92 9.87 17.12 5.13
C GLY A 92 9.77 15.63 4.78
N THR A 93 8.68 14.95 5.13
CA THR A 93 8.44 13.57 4.68
C THR A 93 8.16 13.54 3.19
N VAL A 94 9.03 12.90 2.42
CA VAL A 94 8.86 12.68 0.98
C VAL A 94 8.33 11.27 0.75
N ASN A 95 7.30 11.12 -0.08
CA ASN A 95 6.89 9.81 -0.58
C ASN A 95 7.70 9.45 -1.85
N PRO A 96 8.68 8.54 -1.77
CA PRO A 96 9.51 8.18 -2.92
C PRO A 96 8.75 7.40 -4.00
N TYR A 97 7.52 6.96 -3.71
CA TYR A 97 6.69 6.14 -4.60
C TYR A 97 5.44 6.87 -5.10
N LEU A 98 5.36 8.20 -4.92
CA LEU A 98 4.23 8.99 -5.43
C LEU A 98 3.97 8.75 -6.92
N LEU A 99 5.04 8.59 -7.70
CA LEU A 99 5.00 8.36 -9.14
C LEU A 99 5.08 6.88 -9.52
N ALA A 100 4.88 5.97 -8.56
CA ALA A 100 4.91 4.54 -8.78
C ALA A 100 3.52 3.93 -8.56
N THR A 101 3.13 3.06 -9.46
CA THR A 101 1.97 2.18 -9.27
C THR A 101 2.19 1.19 -8.14
N SER A 102 1.11 0.63 -7.57
CA SER A 102 1.24 -0.45 -6.58
C SER A 102 2.03 -1.65 -7.15
N GLY A 103 1.84 -2.00 -8.42
CA GLY A 103 2.64 -3.04 -9.08
C GLY A 103 4.13 -2.71 -9.14
N GLU A 104 4.50 -1.46 -9.39
CA GLU A 104 5.90 -1.01 -9.34
C GLU A 104 6.47 -1.06 -7.92
N VAL A 105 5.69 -0.67 -6.92
CA VAL A 105 6.10 -0.76 -5.50
C VAL A 105 6.37 -2.21 -5.10
N PHE A 106 5.47 -3.14 -5.42
CA PHE A 106 5.72 -4.55 -5.12
C PHE A 106 6.93 -5.11 -5.87
N ARG A 107 7.14 -4.74 -7.15
CA ARG A 107 8.35 -5.11 -7.91
C ARG A 107 9.63 -4.55 -7.28
N ARG A 108 9.59 -3.32 -6.73
CA ARG A 108 10.69 -2.76 -5.94
C ARG A 108 10.93 -3.58 -4.68
N GLY A 109 9.88 -3.96 -3.97
CA GLY A 109 9.97 -4.86 -2.81
C GLY A 109 10.69 -6.17 -3.12
N LEU A 110 10.33 -6.82 -4.23
CA LEU A 110 11.01 -8.03 -4.70
C LEU A 110 12.50 -7.78 -4.95
N ARG A 111 12.86 -6.69 -5.64
CA ARG A 111 14.26 -6.31 -5.90
C ARG A 111 15.02 -5.99 -4.60
N ALA A 112 14.34 -5.38 -3.63
CA ALA A 112 14.85 -5.16 -2.28
C ALA A 112 14.99 -6.46 -1.47
N GLY A 113 14.56 -7.61 -2.01
CA GLY A 113 14.72 -8.93 -1.42
C GLY A 113 13.54 -9.36 -0.55
N LEU A 114 12.45 -8.60 -0.50
CA LEU A 114 11.26 -9.02 0.23
C LEU A 114 10.62 -10.21 -0.50
N PRO A 115 10.33 -11.32 0.18
CA PRO A 115 9.69 -12.47 -0.44
C PRO A 115 8.21 -12.16 -0.70
N ALA A 116 7.62 -12.77 -1.73
CA ALA A 116 6.21 -12.55 -2.10
C ALA A 116 5.22 -12.71 -0.92
N PRO A 117 5.35 -13.71 -0.01
CA PRO A 117 4.47 -13.82 1.16
C PRO A 117 4.54 -12.63 2.14
N VAL A 118 5.62 -11.86 2.16
CA VAL A 118 5.72 -10.63 2.96
C VAL A 118 4.94 -9.52 2.27
N LEU A 119 5.06 -9.41 0.94
CA LEU A 119 4.31 -8.43 0.14
C LEU A 119 2.79 -8.68 0.18
N THR A 120 2.33 -9.93 0.29
CA THR A 120 0.90 -10.25 0.48
C THR A 120 0.39 -9.95 1.90
N ARG A 121 1.28 -9.68 2.85
CA ARG A 121 0.94 -9.37 4.25
C ARG A 121 0.92 -7.88 4.60
N THR A 122 1.37 -7.00 3.71
CA THR A 122 1.32 -5.55 3.89
C THR A 122 -0.12 -5.03 4.05
N ILE A 123 -0.31 -3.95 4.79
CA ILE A 123 -1.63 -3.43 5.21
C ILE A 123 -2.04 -2.27 4.29
N SER A 124 -3.21 -2.37 3.64
CA SER A 124 -3.71 -1.28 2.78
C SER A 124 -5.17 -0.92 3.02
N CYS A 125 -5.94 -1.84 3.59
CA CYS A 125 -7.35 -1.66 3.87
C CYS A 125 -7.60 -0.43 4.75
N THR A 126 -8.53 0.41 4.31
CA THR A 126 -9.03 1.58 5.04
C THR A 126 -10.34 1.32 5.78
N ARG A 127 -10.88 0.10 5.68
CA ARG A 127 -12.17 -0.32 6.26
C ARG A 127 -12.05 -1.58 7.13
N ALA A 128 -10.84 -2.01 7.46
CA ALA A 128 -10.67 -3.20 8.28
C ALA A 128 -11.29 -2.92 9.66
N PRO A 129 -12.18 -3.78 10.16
CA PRO A 129 -12.69 -3.62 11.51
C PRO A 129 -11.52 -3.75 12.48
N CYS A 130 -11.24 -2.69 13.25
CA CYS A 130 -10.31 -2.78 14.36
C CYS A 130 -10.80 -3.91 15.31
N PRO A 131 -9.95 -4.86 15.76
CA PRO A 131 -8.47 -4.91 15.70
C PRO A 131 -7.86 -5.73 14.54
N SER A 132 -8.64 -6.05 13.50
CA SER A 132 -8.25 -6.96 12.43
C SER A 132 -7.19 -6.37 11.50
N THR A 133 -6.22 -7.20 11.10
CA THR A 133 -5.31 -6.91 9.97
C THR A 133 -5.81 -7.48 8.66
N ALA A 134 -7.03 -8.03 8.67
CA ALA A 134 -7.64 -8.56 7.48
C ALA A 134 -7.99 -7.43 6.51
N GLN A 135 -7.84 -7.71 5.23
CA GLN A 135 -8.13 -6.78 4.15
C GLN A 135 -9.59 -6.99 3.75
N CYS A 136 -10.41 -5.94 3.65
CA CYS A 136 -11.83 -6.11 3.31
C CYS A 136 -12.02 -6.73 1.91
N GLY A 137 -11.12 -6.44 0.97
CA GLY A 137 -11.16 -6.99 -0.38
C GLY A 137 -11.88 -6.12 -1.41
N HIS A 138 -12.75 -5.22 -0.98
CA HIS A 138 -13.58 -4.42 -1.89
C HIS A 138 -13.33 -2.91 -1.83
N CYS A 139 -12.73 -2.36 -0.77
CA CYS A 139 -12.44 -0.93 -0.74
C CYS A 139 -11.38 -0.55 -1.80
N ALA A 140 -11.38 0.71 -2.25
CA ALA A 140 -10.47 1.19 -3.28
C ALA A 140 -8.99 0.87 -3.01
N ALA A 141 -8.55 0.95 -1.76
CA ALA A 141 -7.19 0.60 -1.36
C ALA A 141 -6.91 -0.91 -1.47
N CYS A 142 -7.87 -1.77 -1.13
CA CYS A 142 -7.74 -3.22 -1.31
C CYS A 142 -7.71 -3.61 -2.79
N LEU A 143 -8.56 -2.98 -3.62
CA LEU A 143 -8.62 -3.25 -5.06
C LEU A 143 -7.35 -2.80 -5.79
N THR A 144 -6.84 -1.61 -5.47
CA THR A 144 -5.57 -1.12 -6.03
C THR A 144 -4.40 -1.98 -5.61
N ARG A 145 -4.38 -2.38 -4.34
CA ARG A 145 -3.40 -3.34 -3.82
C ARG A 145 -3.46 -4.66 -4.59
N ARG A 146 -4.65 -5.24 -4.77
CA ARG A 146 -4.85 -6.50 -5.49
C ARG A 146 -4.35 -6.40 -6.93
N ALA A 147 -4.72 -5.34 -7.63
CA ALA A 147 -4.24 -5.05 -8.98
C ALA A 147 -2.71 -4.97 -9.04
N GLY A 148 -2.09 -4.27 -8.08
CA GLY A 148 -0.64 -4.19 -7.98
C GLY A 148 0.04 -5.54 -7.70
N LEU A 149 -0.51 -6.36 -6.80
CA LEU A 149 0.02 -7.70 -6.53
C LEU A 149 -0.07 -8.60 -7.75
N LEU A 150 -1.21 -8.58 -8.47
CA LEU A 150 -1.37 -9.31 -9.72
C LEU A 150 -0.36 -8.83 -10.78
N ALA A 151 -0.17 -7.52 -10.91
CA ALA A 151 0.80 -6.94 -11.85
C ALA A 151 2.26 -7.31 -11.52
N ALA A 152 2.60 -7.43 -10.23
CA ALA A 152 3.97 -7.70 -9.78
C ALA A 152 4.30 -9.20 -9.66
N LEU A 153 3.34 -10.01 -9.21
CA LEU A 153 3.53 -11.42 -8.84
C LEU A 153 2.82 -12.39 -9.77
N GLY A 154 1.92 -11.91 -10.63
CA GLY A 154 1.02 -12.75 -11.42
C GLY A 154 -0.11 -13.42 -10.62
N ARG A 155 -0.13 -13.24 -9.29
CA ARG A 155 -1.12 -13.82 -8.37
C ARG A 155 -1.26 -12.99 -7.10
N ASP A 156 -2.42 -13.10 -6.45
CA ASP A 156 -2.66 -12.50 -5.15
C ASP A 156 -3.21 -13.56 -4.17
N ASN A 157 -2.37 -13.95 -3.21
CA ASN A 157 -2.71 -14.94 -2.17
C ASN A 157 -3.13 -14.28 -0.85
N THR A 158 -3.55 -13.01 -0.88
CA THR A 158 -3.99 -12.29 0.32
C THR A 158 -5.34 -12.85 0.80
N PRO A 159 -5.49 -13.24 2.08
CA PRO A 159 -6.76 -13.70 2.62
C PRO A 159 -7.67 -12.49 2.89
N TYR A 160 -8.42 -12.07 1.86
CA TYR A 160 -9.41 -11.01 1.99
C TYR A 160 -10.66 -11.49 2.73
N LEU A 161 -11.31 -10.60 3.49
CA LEU A 161 -12.56 -10.89 4.21
C LEU A 161 -13.71 -11.17 3.25
N SER A 162 -13.75 -10.44 2.15
CA SER A 162 -14.76 -10.59 1.11
C SER A 162 -14.09 -10.90 -0.23
N ASP A 163 -14.74 -11.75 -1.01
CA ASP A 163 -14.38 -11.89 -2.41
C ASP A 163 -14.89 -10.67 -3.18
N ALA A 164 -13.96 -9.89 -3.73
CA ALA A 164 -14.28 -8.75 -4.58
C ALA A 164 -15.23 -9.13 -5.72
N TRP A 165 -15.20 -10.37 -6.19
CA TRP A 165 -16.04 -10.80 -7.31
C TRP A 165 -17.42 -11.30 -6.88
N ASN A 166 -17.61 -11.63 -5.60
CA ASN A 166 -18.92 -11.98 -5.06
C ASN A 166 -19.65 -10.74 -4.53
N VAL A 167 -20.05 -9.89 -5.46
CA VAL A 167 -20.65 -8.57 -5.19
C VAL A 167 -22.11 -8.66 -4.72
N ALA A 168 -22.79 -9.77 -4.97
CA ALA A 168 -24.24 -9.92 -4.79
C ALA A 168 -24.69 -9.85 -3.31
N ASP A 169 -23.78 -10.08 -2.36
CA ASP A 169 -24.13 -10.22 -0.95
C ASP A 169 -23.88 -8.95 -0.10
N HIS A 170 -23.30 -7.88 -0.68
CA HIS A 170 -22.85 -6.70 0.09
C HIS A 170 -22.99 -5.37 -0.66
N ASP A 171 -23.96 -4.53 -0.25
CA ASP A 171 -24.22 -3.20 -0.84
C ASP A 171 -22.98 -2.29 -0.94
N ASP A 172 -22.11 -2.33 0.08
CA ASP A 172 -20.87 -1.55 0.09
C ASP A 172 -19.84 -2.06 -0.92
N THR A 173 -19.81 -3.37 -1.19
CA THR A 173 -18.92 -3.96 -2.21
C THR A 173 -19.38 -3.55 -3.60
N LEU A 174 -20.70 -3.57 -3.85
CA LEU A 174 -21.27 -3.10 -5.12
C LEU A 174 -20.96 -1.64 -5.36
N ARG A 175 -21.19 -0.78 -4.34
CA ARG A 175 -20.92 0.65 -4.42
C ARG A 175 -19.46 0.95 -4.75
N ASP A 176 -18.51 0.28 -4.09
CA ASP A 176 -17.08 0.48 -4.35
C ASP A 176 -16.70 0.02 -5.76
N HIS A 177 -17.23 -1.12 -6.21
CA HIS A 177 -16.97 -1.66 -7.54
C HIS A 177 -17.50 -0.72 -8.63
N GLU A 178 -18.72 -0.23 -8.47
CA GLU A 178 -19.32 0.73 -9.40
C GLU A 178 -18.56 2.05 -9.42
N ALA A 179 -18.14 2.55 -8.25
CA ALA A 179 -17.33 3.77 -8.15
C ALA A 179 -16.01 3.62 -8.91
N ILE A 180 -15.28 2.51 -8.72
CA ILE A 180 -14.04 2.25 -9.44
C ILE A 180 -14.30 2.06 -10.94
N ARG A 181 -15.33 1.31 -11.35
CA ARG A 181 -15.67 1.15 -12.77
C ARG A 181 -16.09 2.46 -13.44
N ALA A 182 -16.79 3.34 -12.72
CA ALA A 182 -17.11 4.67 -13.20
C ALA A 182 -15.84 5.51 -13.38
N TRP A 183 -14.94 5.48 -12.38
CA TRP A 183 -13.64 6.15 -12.45
C TRP A 183 -12.78 5.66 -13.61
N LEU A 184 -12.72 4.35 -13.85
CA LEU A 184 -11.98 3.73 -14.96
C LEU A 184 -12.54 4.05 -16.36
N ARG A 185 -13.80 4.49 -16.46
CA ARG A 185 -14.44 4.83 -17.76
C ARG A 185 -14.31 6.29 -18.16
N ARG A 186 -14.08 7.20 -17.21
CA ARG A 186 -13.93 8.64 -17.47
C ARG A 186 -12.48 9.03 -17.65
N ASP A 187 -12.22 10.14 -18.33
CA ASP A 187 -10.88 10.72 -18.41
C ASP A 187 -10.41 11.26 -17.05
N LEU A 188 -9.09 11.30 -16.86
CA LEU A 188 -8.47 11.92 -15.69
C LEU A 188 -8.55 13.44 -15.78
N MET A 189 -9.19 14.05 -14.80
CA MET A 189 -9.40 15.50 -14.70
C MET A 189 -8.21 16.16 -13.98
N ASP A 190 -7.94 17.44 -14.22
CA ASP A 190 -6.80 18.12 -13.58
C ASP A 190 -6.94 18.24 -12.05
N VAL A 191 -8.18 18.30 -11.54
CA VAL A 191 -8.46 18.30 -10.09
C VAL A 191 -7.95 17.03 -9.38
N GLU A 192 -7.84 15.95 -10.13
CA GLU A 192 -7.31 14.66 -9.67
C GLU A 192 -5.78 14.62 -9.68
N LEU A 193 -5.12 15.59 -10.31
CA LEU A 193 -3.67 15.59 -10.46
C LEU A 193 -3.00 16.62 -9.56
N ARG A 194 -3.59 16.84 -8.37
CA ARG A 194 -3.00 17.69 -7.36
C ARG A 194 -1.73 17.05 -6.81
N ILE A 195 -0.60 17.71 -7.05
CA ILE A 195 0.69 17.30 -6.48
C ILE A 195 0.63 17.53 -4.96
N PRO A 196 0.77 16.48 -4.12
CA PRO A 196 0.76 16.64 -2.68
C PRO A 196 2.01 17.36 -2.19
N VAL A 197 1.93 18.00 -1.02
CA VAL A 197 3.08 18.67 -0.38
C VAL A 197 4.23 17.72 -0.04
N THR A 198 3.97 16.41 -0.03
CA THR A 198 4.94 15.33 0.22
C THR A 198 5.56 14.75 -1.06
N ALA A 199 5.27 15.38 -2.21
CA ALA A 199 5.83 14.97 -3.47
C ALA A 199 7.35 15.22 -3.52
N PRO A 200 8.12 14.32 -4.16
CA PRO A 200 9.48 14.63 -4.59
C PRO A 200 9.55 15.93 -5.38
N THR A 201 10.65 16.68 -5.26
CA THR A 201 10.83 17.99 -5.92
C THR A 201 10.80 17.95 -7.44
N ASP A 202 11.05 16.79 -8.04
CA ASP A 202 11.00 16.53 -9.48
C ASP A 202 9.63 16.01 -9.97
N THR A 203 8.61 16.05 -9.11
CA THR A 203 7.23 15.65 -9.46
C THR A 203 6.60 16.68 -10.38
N SER A 204 6.06 16.20 -11.51
CA SER A 204 5.27 17.00 -12.44
C SER A 204 3.87 16.42 -12.61
N VAL A 205 2.93 17.24 -13.06
CA VAL A 205 1.54 16.83 -13.33
C VAL A 205 1.50 15.74 -14.41
N GLU A 206 2.37 15.83 -15.41
CA GLU A 206 2.48 14.86 -16.50
C GLU A 206 2.95 13.50 -16.00
N ARG A 207 3.96 13.48 -15.12
CA ARG A 207 4.45 12.24 -14.50
C ARG A 207 3.40 11.62 -13.58
N LEU A 208 2.69 12.45 -12.83
CA LEU A 208 1.60 11.99 -11.97
C LEU A 208 0.45 11.40 -12.82
N ARG A 209 0.08 12.07 -13.91
CA ARG A 209 -0.91 11.55 -14.88
C ARG A 209 -0.48 10.22 -15.46
N ALA A 210 0.79 10.10 -15.88
CA ALA A 210 1.32 8.85 -16.42
C ALA A 210 1.26 7.70 -15.39
N ALA A 211 1.63 7.96 -14.14
CA ALA A 211 1.52 6.98 -13.06
C ALA A 211 0.06 6.58 -12.79
N ALA A 212 -0.86 7.56 -12.79
CA ALA A 212 -2.30 7.31 -12.61
C ALA A 212 -2.88 6.47 -13.75
N GLU A 213 -2.56 6.78 -15.01
CA GLU A 213 -2.99 5.97 -16.16
C GLU A 213 -2.42 4.54 -16.11
N GLN A 214 -1.16 4.39 -15.70
CA GLN A 214 -0.58 3.06 -15.53
C GLN A 214 -1.31 2.27 -14.42
N GLY A 215 -1.66 2.93 -13.32
CA GLY A 215 -2.48 2.32 -12.25
C GLY A 215 -3.88 1.93 -12.73
N ARG A 216 -4.49 2.73 -13.61
CA ARG A 216 -5.78 2.40 -14.25
C ARG A 216 -5.67 1.17 -15.14
N ILE A 217 -4.55 0.99 -15.85
CA ILE A 217 -4.28 -0.21 -16.64
C ILE A 217 -4.17 -1.45 -15.73
N GLU A 218 -3.47 -1.36 -14.59
CA GLU A 218 -3.39 -2.47 -13.62
C GLU A 218 -4.79 -2.86 -13.11
N LEU A 219 -5.60 -1.87 -12.73
CA LEU A 219 -6.97 -2.08 -12.26
C LEU A 219 -7.87 -2.68 -13.35
N ARG A 220 -7.85 -2.13 -14.58
CA ARG A 220 -8.63 -2.67 -15.71
C ARG A 220 -8.30 -4.13 -15.95
N ARG A 221 -7.00 -4.49 -16.01
CA ARG A 221 -6.56 -5.88 -16.18
C ARG A 221 -7.09 -6.79 -15.07
N MET A 222 -7.09 -6.34 -13.83
CA MET A 222 -7.67 -7.11 -12.72
C MET A 222 -9.17 -7.36 -12.92
N PHE A 223 -9.93 -6.34 -13.36
CA PHE A 223 -11.37 -6.48 -13.65
C PHE A 223 -11.65 -7.35 -14.88
N ASP A 224 -10.86 -7.22 -15.96
CA ASP A 224 -11.04 -7.94 -17.22
C ASP A 224 -10.73 -9.42 -17.07
N THR A 225 -9.72 -9.76 -16.26
CA THR A 225 -9.39 -11.15 -15.93
C THR A 225 -10.35 -11.76 -14.93
N GLY A 226 -11.32 -10.99 -14.41
CA GLY A 226 -12.31 -11.43 -13.42
C GLY A 226 -11.68 -12.02 -12.15
N GLY A 227 -10.43 -11.64 -11.86
CA GLY A 227 -9.50 -12.32 -10.95
C GLY A 227 -9.54 -13.84 -11.10
N ASP A 228 -8.94 -14.36 -12.17
CA ASP A 228 -8.73 -15.79 -12.50
C ASP A 228 -9.50 -16.78 -11.61
N ARG A 229 -10.70 -17.15 -12.06
CA ARG A 229 -11.69 -17.96 -11.36
C ARG A 229 -11.10 -19.18 -10.64
N ARG A 230 -11.57 -19.40 -9.41
CA ARG A 230 -11.34 -20.50 -8.44
C ARG A 230 -10.32 -20.16 -7.36
N SER A 231 -10.80 -19.49 -6.31
CA SER A 231 -10.62 -20.08 -4.98
C SER A 231 -11.09 -21.53 -5.12
N GLU A 232 -10.16 -22.50 -5.14
CA GLU A 232 -10.52 -23.86 -4.79
C GLU A 232 -11.31 -23.78 -3.48
N PRO A 233 -12.42 -24.54 -3.35
CA PRO A 233 -13.16 -24.55 -2.10
C PRO A 233 -12.18 -24.81 -0.98
N SER A 234 -12.23 -23.98 0.07
CA SER A 234 -11.58 -24.29 1.33
C SER A 234 -11.93 -25.74 1.65
N ALA A 235 -10.93 -26.62 1.63
CA ALA A 235 -11.11 -27.98 2.08
C ALA A 235 -11.63 -27.91 3.52
N ALA A 236 -12.79 -28.56 3.72
CA ALA A 236 -13.50 -28.92 4.95
C ALA A 236 -13.01 -28.33 6.28
#